data_AF-R6QAU7-F1
#
_entry.id   AF-R6QAU7-F1
#
_cell.length_a   1.000
_cell.length_b   1.000
_cell.length_c   1.000
_cell.angle_alpha   90.00
_cell.angle_beta   90.00
_cell.angle_gamma   90.00
#
_symmetry.space_group_name_H-M   'P 1'
#
loop_
_entity.id
_entity.type
_entity.pdbx_description
1 polymer ?
#
loop_
_entity_poly.entity_id
_entity_poly.type
_entity_poly.pdbx_seq_one_letter_code
_entity_poly.pdbx_strand_id
1 'polypeptide(L)'
;MKIRCVQCGREFELSQNEIDFYYSKGLDLPKRCKSCRDKNSGKYIVTYSEKHNINLFFFAVFLALAATVAYFDFAAHTFKGVWPIIIMSASALISIIFLCCVKTYKFYDVSFSNKYKFNFYDAENLINHFYKHKNDVGCRDVESYLKKANSVILDKKSIHKTIANGDTVYYNKKTEDYVVLARAGYIRSYYKASYNHYLKQ
;
A
#
# COMPACT_ATOMS: atom_id res chain seq x y z
N MET A 1 -17.00 -33.01 -0.63
CA MET A 1 -16.22 -33.87 0.30
C MET A 1 -15.87 -33.06 1.54
N LYS A 2 -16.19 -33.57 2.75
CA LYS A 2 -15.83 -32.90 4.01
C LYS A 2 -14.43 -33.33 4.47
N ILE A 3 -13.59 -32.36 4.82
CA ILE A 3 -12.20 -32.57 5.26
C ILE A 3 -12.01 -31.81 6.57
N ARG A 4 -11.39 -32.46 7.56
CA ARG A 4 -10.97 -31.80 8.81
C ARG A 4 -9.62 -31.12 8.61
N CYS A 5 -9.57 -29.80 8.86
CA CYS A 5 -8.34 -29.03 8.74
C CYS A 5 -7.31 -29.44 9.80
N VAL A 6 -6.11 -29.84 9.38
CA VAL A 6 -5.03 -30.27 10.28
C VAL A 6 -4.47 -29.14 11.18
N GLN A 7 -4.77 -27.88 10.89
CA GLN A 7 -4.24 -26.73 11.64
C GLN A 7 -5.23 -26.11 12.62
N CYS A 8 -6.49 -25.91 12.22
CA CYS A 8 -7.50 -25.30 13.10
C CYS A 8 -8.59 -26.28 13.56
N GLY A 9 -8.54 -27.55 13.16
CA GLY A 9 -9.50 -28.58 13.56
C GLY A 9 -10.91 -28.44 12.97
N ARG A 10 -11.22 -27.33 12.30
CA ARG A 10 -12.53 -27.10 11.67
C ARG A 10 -12.72 -27.97 10.43
N GLU A 11 -13.93 -28.44 10.23
CA GLU A 11 -14.33 -29.12 9.00
C GLU A 11 -14.70 -28.11 7.91
N PHE A 12 -14.24 -28.36 6.70
CA PHE A 12 -14.58 -27.58 5.52
C PHE A 12 -14.91 -28.53 4.38
N GLU A 13 -15.74 -28.05 3.46
CA GLU A 13 -16.21 -28.83 2.33
C GLU A 13 -15.53 -28.35 1.04
N LEU A 14 -15.09 -29.30 0.23
CA LEU A 14 -14.71 -29.07 -1.15
C LEU A 14 -15.86 -29.46 -2.08
N SER A 15 -16.25 -28.54 -2.95
CA SER A 15 -17.17 -28.79 -4.06
C SER A 15 -16.53 -29.71 -5.09
N GLN A 16 -17.35 -30.40 -5.89
CA GLN A 16 -16.85 -31.27 -6.96
C GLN A 16 -15.96 -30.50 -7.94
N ASN A 17 -16.37 -29.28 -8.30
CA ASN A 17 -15.59 -28.39 -9.17
C ASN A 17 -14.20 -28.07 -8.58
N GLU A 18 -14.08 -27.87 -7.27
CA GLU A 18 -12.79 -27.64 -6.62
C GLU A 18 -11.92 -28.90 -6.65
N ILE A 19 -12.51 -30.08 -6.39
CA ILE A 19 -11.81 -31.37 -6.43
C ILE A 19 -11.24 -31.61 -7.83
N ASP A 20 -12.07 -31.47 -8.87
CA ASP A 20 -11.68 -31.66 -10.27
C ASP A 20 -10.59 -30.66 -10.68
N PHE A 21 -10.64 -29.43 -10.16
CA PHE A 21 -9.58 -28.45 -10.37
C PHE A 21 -8.22 -28.91 -9.82
N TYR A 22 -8.15 -29.48 -8.61
CA TYR A 22 -6.88 -30.00 -8.08
C TYR A 22 -6.37 -31.18 -8.90
N TYR A 23 -7.23 -32.16 -9.18
CA TYR A 23 -6.82 -33.36 -9.92
C TYR A 23 -6.42 -33.08 -11.37
N SER A 24 -7.13 -32.19 -12.08
CA SER A 24 -6.75 -31.77 -13.44
C SER A 24 -5.40 -31.04 -13.50
N LYS A 25 -4.91 -30.53 -12.35
CA LYS A 25 -3.58 -29.94 -12.21
C LYS A 25 -2.53 -30.94 -11.69
N GLY A 26 -2.89 -32.20 -11.45
CA GLY A 26 -2.01 -33.19 -10.84
C GLY A 26 -1.66 -32.86 -9.39
N LEU A 27 -2.54 -32.14 -8.67
CA LEU A 27 -2.33 -31.71 -7.30
C LEU A 27 -3.18 -32.53 -6.32
N ASP A 28 -2.64 -32.74 -5.12
CA ASP A 28 -3.37 -33.34 -4.01
C ASP A 28 -4.43 -32.40 -3.44
N LEU A 29 -5.50 -32.98 -2.89
CA LEU A 29 -6.52 -32.23 -2.17
C LEU A 29 -5.95 -31.55 -0.91
N PRO A 30 -6.41 -30.33 -0.58
CA PRO A 30 -5.87 -29.57 0.53
C PRO A 30 -6.18 -30.22 1.89
N LYS A 31 -5.13 -30.45 2.70
CA LYS A 31 -5.24 -30.90 4.10
C LYS A 31 -5.66 -29.80 5.08
N ARG A 32 -5.58 -28.54 4.67
CA ARG A 32 -5.88 -27.34 5.47
C ARG A 32 -7.02 -26.56 4.82
N CYS A 33 -7.93 -26.01 5.63
CA CYS A 33 -8.99 -25.14 5.14
C CYS A 33 -8.40 -23.89 4.47
N LYS A 34 -9.18 -23.26 3.59
CA LYS A 34 -8.76 -22.05 2.84
C LYS A 34 -8.13 -21.00 3.76
N SER A 35 -8.81 -20.64 4.86
CA SER A 35 -8.30 -19.63 5.81
C SER A 35 -6.93 -19.97 6.44
N CYS A 36 -6.61 -21.24 6.69
CA CYS A 36 -5.30 -21.64 7.22
C CYS A 36 -4.22 -21.66 6.14
N ARG A 37 -4.55 -22.09 4.92
CA ARG A 37 -3.63 -22.02 3.78
C ARG A 37 -3.27 -20.58 3.47
N ASP A 38 -4.27 -19.72 3.42
CA ASP A 38 -4.17 -18.28 3.20
C ASP A 38 -3.24 -17.62 4.22
N LYS A 39 -3.43 -17.90 5.52
CA LYS A 39 -2.52 -17.42 6.58
C LYS A 39 -1.07 -17.91 6.41
N ASN A 40 -0.88 -19.19 6.09
CA ASN A 40 0.46 -19.75 5.95
C ASN A 40 1.16 -19.35 4.64
N SER A 41 0.40 -18.96 3.61
CA SER A 41 0.95 -18.59 2.30
C SER A 41 1.69 -17.26 2.29
N GLY A 42 1.54 -16.44 3.35
CA GLY A 42 2.05 -15.06 3.35
C GLY A 42 1.36 -14.13 2.35
N LYS A 43 0.38 -14.61 1.57
CA LYS A 43 -0.32 -13.84 0.51
C LYS A 43 -0.94 -12.52 0.99
N TYR A 44 -1.27 -12.46 2.27
CA TYR A 44 -1.92 -11.31 2.91
C TYR A 44 -0.94 -10.44 3.70
N ILE A 45 0.33 -10.84 3.82
CA ILE A 45 1.38 -10.06 4.45
C ILE A 45 2.12 -9.29 3.37
N VAL A 46 2.05 -7.98 3.43
CA VAL A 46 2.70 -7.09 2.46
C VAL A 46 3.76 -6.26 3.17
N THR A 47 4.94 -6.21 2.58
CA THR A 47 5.99 -5.28 2.97
C THR A 47 5.95 -4.06 2.06
N TYR A 48 5.80 -2.88 2.64
CA TYR A 48 5.77 -1.62 1.91
C TYR A 48 6.97 -0.76 2.28
N SER A 49 7.71 -0.28 1.27
CA SER A 49 8.79 0.68 1.44
C SER A 49 8.23 2.09 1.42
N GLU A 50 8.10 2.72 2.58
CA GLU A 50 7.63 4.10 2.66
C GLU A 50 8.79 5.06 2.35
N LYS A 51 8.61 5.90 1.34
CA LYS A 51 9.56 6.96 1.01
C LYS A 51 9.27 8.16 1.91
N HIS A 52 10.04 8.32 2.99
CA HIS A 52 9.84 9.45 3.89
C HIS A 52 10.64 10.68 3.43
N ASN A 53 9.99 11.85 3.40
CA ASN A 53 10.64 13.16 3.19
C ASN A 53 11.53 13.61 4.37
N ILE A 54 11.75 12.78 5.40
CA ILE A 54 12.54 13.14 6.60
C ILE A 54 14.00 13.35 6.21
N ASN A 55 14.44 12.63 5.19
CA ASN A 55 15.77 12.74 4.60
C ASN A 55 16.01 14.14 4.06
N LEU A 56 14.98 14.81 3.50
CA LEU A 56 15.10 16.19 3.01
C LEU A 56 15.23 17.20 4.15
N PHE A 57 14.50 16.98 5.24
CA PHE A 57 14.56 17.84 6.44
C PHE A 57 15.92 17.72 7.13
N PHE A 58 16.38 16.49 7.43
CA PHE A 58 17.70 16.29 8.06
C PHE A 58 18.83 16.74 7.13
N PHE A 59 18.74 16.47 5.82
CA PHE A 59 19.69 17.01 4.85
C PHE A 59 19.79 18.54 4.93
N ALA A 60 18.65 19.25 4.94
CA ALA A 60 18.65 20.71 5.05
C ALA A 60 19.25 21.19 6.39
N VAL A 61 18.96 20.51 7.50
CA VAL A 61 19.50 20.84 8.83
C VAL A 61 21.02 20.62 8.89
N PHE A 62 21.53 19.47 8.43
CA PHE A 62 22.96 19.18 8.45
C PHE A 62 23.74 20.04 7.45
N LEU A 63 23.16 20.38 6.30
CA LEU A 63 23.74 21.34 5.36
C LEU A 63 23.85 22.74 6.00
N ALA A 64 22.80 23.19 6.68
CA ALA A 64 22.80 24.47 7.38
C ALA A 64 23.85 24.50 8.51
N LEU A 65 23.94 23.43 9.31
CA LEU A 65 24.96 23.30 10.37
C LEU A 65 26.38 23.34 9.79
N ALA A 66 26.65 22.59 8.72
CA ALA A 66 27.94 22.60 8.05
C ALA A 66 28.30 24.02 7.54
N ALA A 67 27.35 24.73 6.94
CA ALA A 67 27.55 26.11 6.50
C ALA A 67 27.82 27.07 7.67
N THR A 68 27.11 26.92 8.80
CA THR A 68 27.34 27.75 9.99
C THR A 68 28.70 27.52 10.62
N VAL A 69 29.16 26.27 10.69
CA VAL A 69 30.49 25.92 11.23
C VAL A 69 31.59 26.47 10.33
N ALA A 70 31.45 26.34 9.01
CA ALA A 70 32.41 26.89 8.05
C ALA A 70 32.50 28.43 8.13
N TYR A 71 31.37 29.11 8.27
CA TYR A 71 31.33 30.57 8.43
C TYR A 71 32.02 31.03 9.72
N PHE A 72 31.72 30.39 10.85
CA PHE A 72 32.32 30.75 12.13
C PHE A 72 33.83 30.49 12.17
N ASP A 73 34.30 29.38 11.59
CA ASP A 73 35.72 29.08 11.52
C ASP A 73 36.48 30.11 10.66
N PHE A 74 35.90 30.49 9.51
CA PHE A 74 36.45 31.56 8.66
C PHE A 74 36.49 32.91 9.36
N ALA A 75 35.45 33.27 10.11
CA ALA A 75 35.35 34.58 10.76
C ALA A 75 36.15 34.71 12.07
N ALA A 76 36.28 33.62 12.84
CA ALA A 76 36.84 33.65 14.19
C ALA A 76 38.23 32.99 14.31
N HIS A 77 38.75 32.34 13.26
CA HIS A 77 40.01 31.58 13.27
C HIS A 77 40.13 30.62 14.47
N THR A 78 38.99 30.10 14.92
CA THR A 78 38.85 29.40 16.20
C THR A 78 39.42 27.99 16.15
N PHE A 79 39.41 27.33 14.98
CA PHE A 79 40.01 26.01 14.84
C PHE A 79 41.33 26.09 14.07
N LYS A 80 42.40 25.53 14.66
CA LYS A 80 43.72 25.42 14.03
C LYS A 80 44.00 23.97 13.62
N GLY A 81 44.73 23.79 12.52
CA GLY A 81 45.10 22.46 12.02
C GLY A 81 44.01 21.80 11.18
N VAL A 82 43.95 20.47 11.19
CA VAL A 82 43.09 19.67 10.28
C VAL A 82 41.65 19.46 10.76
N TRP A 83 41.33 19.86 12.01
CA TRP A 83 40.02 19.66 12.63
C TRP A 83 38.81 20.21 11.86
N PRO A 84 38.83 21.43 11.31
CA PRO A 84 37.66 21.95 10.59
C PRO A 84 37.37 21.17 9.30
N ILE A 85 38.41 20.68 8.61
CA ILE A 85 38.26 19.83 7.41
C ILE A 85 37.60 18.49 7.78
N ILE A 86 38.00 17.90 8.91
CA ILE A 86 37.41 16.64 9.40
C ILE A 86 35.93 16.83 9.74
N ILE A 87 35.57 17.91 10.44
CA ILE A 87 34.18 18.20 10.82
C ILE A 87 33.30 18.45 9.60
N MET A 88 33.78 19.23 8.62
CA MET A 88 33.06 19.49 7.38
C MET A 88 32.85 18.21 6.55
N SER A 89 33.91 17.39 6.40
CA SER A 89 33.82 16.13 5.66
C SER A 89 32.90 15.11 6.34
N ALA A 90 32.96 14.98 7.68
CA ALA A 90 32.07 14.11 8.44
C ALA A 90 30.60 14.56 8.33
N SER A 91 30.34 15.87 8.41
CA SER A 91 28.99 16.42 8.28
C SER A 91 28.41 16.22 6.87
N ALA A 92 29.24 16.36 5.83
CA ALA A 92 28.86 16.07 4.45
C ALA A 92 28.57 14.57 4.24
N LEU A 93 29.41 13.67 4.77
CA LEU A 93 29.19 12.22 4.72
C LEU A 93 27.90 11.79 5.44
N ILE A 94 27.65 12.34 6.64
CA ILE A 94 26.41 12.10 7.39
C ILE A 94 25.19 12.58 6.59
N SER A 95 25.26 13.75 5.96
CA SER A 95 24.19 14.29 5.11
C SER A 95 23.89 13.39 3.91
N ILE A 96 24.93 12.83 3.27
CA ILE A 96 24.80 11.88 2.16
C ILE A 96 24.17 10.56 2.63
N ILE A 97 24.54 10.05 3.81
CA ILE A 97 23.93 8.84 4.39
C ILE A 97 22.44 9.05 4.64
N PHE A 98 22.04 10.21 5.19
CA PHE A 98 20.63 10.55 5.37
C PHE A 98 19.87 10.71 4.06
N LEU A 99 20.51 11.24 3.00
CA LEU A 99 19.90 11.31 1.66
C LEU A 99 19.71 9.92 1.04
N CYS A 100 20.68 9.02 1.20
CA CYS A 100 20.74 7.78 0.43
C CYS A 100 20.01 6.58 1.06
N CYS A 101 19.97 6.43 2.39
CA CYS A 101 19.88 5.06 2.94
C CYS A 101 18.99 4.82 4.16
N VAL A 102 17.80 5.43 4.27
CA VAL A 102 16.80 4.94 5.23
C VAL A 102 15.43 4.75 4.57
N LYS A 103 15.30 3.69 3.77
CA LYS A 103 13.96 3.17 3.44
C LYS A 103 13.39 2.53 4.70
N THR A 104 12.26 3.04 5.18
CA THR A 104 11.53 2.37 6.24
C THR A 104 10.60 1.35 5.61
N TYR A 105 10.61 0.14 6.14
CA TYR A 105 9.75 -0.94 5.71
C TYR A 105 8.64 -1.13 6.73
N LYS A 106 7.40 -1.14 6.27
CA LYS A 106 6.22 -1.43 7.09
C LYS A 106 5.60 -2.75 6.66
N PHE A 107 5.17 -3.54 7.64
CA PHE A 107 4.48 -4.80 7.42
C PHE A 107 2.98 -4.62 7.65
N TYR A 108 2.17 -5.10 6.71
CA TYR A 108 0.72 -5.03 6.75
C TYR A 108 0.13 -6.43 6.63
N ASP A 109 -0.73 -6.80 7.57
CA ASP A 109 -1.63 -7.95 7.43
C ASP A 109 -2.97 -7.45 6.87
N VAL A 110 -3.27 -7.81 5.62
CA VAL A 110 -4.52 -7.47 4.94
C VAL A 110 -5.48 -8.65 4.83
N SER A 111 -5.38 -9.63 5.74
CA SER A 111 -6.30 -10.78 5.80
C SER A 111 -7.76 -10.39 6.04
N PHE A 112 -8.01 -9.18 6.59
CA PHE A 112 -9.33 -8.58 6.73
C PHE A 112 -10.04 -8.34 5.38
N SER A 113 -9.31 -8.27 4.27
CA SER A 113 -9.85 -8.03 2.93
C SER A 113 -10.95 -9.03 2.54
N ASN A 114 -10.85 -10.27 3.02
CA ASN A 114 -11.83 -11.33 2.78
C ASN A 114 -13.24 -11.03 3.35
N LYS A 115 -13.38 -10.03 4.23
CA LYS A 115 -14.67 -9.56 4.77
C LYS A 115 -15.46 -8.74 3.75
N TYR A 116 -14.79 -8.16 2.76
CA TYR A 116 -15.38 -7.22 1.80
C TYR A 116 -15.75 -7.92 0.50
N LYS A 117 -16.83 -7.43 -0.14
CA LYS A 117 -17.34 -8.03 -1.37
C LYS A 117 -16.38 -7.82 -2.55
N PHE A 118 -15.80 -6.65 -2.65
CA PHE A 118 -14.85 -6.28 -3.69
C PHE A 118 -13.48 -6.01 -3.08
N ASN A 119 -12.44 -6.52 -3.72
CA ASN A 119 -11.06 -6.37 -3.29
C ASN A 119 -10.21 -5.85 -4.45
N PHE A 120 -9.04 -5.28 -4.15
CA PHE A 120 -8.03 -5.04 -5.18
C PHE A 120 -7.53 -6.38 -5.73
N TYR A 121 -6.86 -6.33 -6.89
CA TYR A 121 -6.36 -7.53 -7.57
C TYR A 121 -5.56 -8.45 -6.62
N ASP A 122 -4.68 -7.86 -5.83
CA ASP A 122 -3.95 -8.52 -4.75
C ASP A 122 -3.66 -7.54 -3.58
N ALA A 123 -3.00 -8.08 -2.56
CA ALA A 123 -2.64 -7.36 -1.35
C ALA A 123 -1.65 -6.22 -1.62
N GLU A 124 -0.70 -6.41 -2.54
CA GLU A 124 0.30 -5.41 -2.90
C GLU A 124 -0.35 -4.22 -3.61
N ASN A 125 -1.25 -4.48 -4.57
CA ASN A 125 -2.03 -3.46 -5.27
C ASN A 125 -2.88 -2.64 -4.28
N LEU A 126 -3.52 -3.27 -3.29
CA LEU A 126 -4.26 -2.56 -2.23
C LEU A 126 -3.35 -1.59 -1.48
N ILE A 127 -2.19 -2.06 -1.01
CA ILE A 127 -1.28 -1.25 -0.20
C ILE A 127 -0.65 -0.13 -1.02
N ASN A 128 -0.17 -0.42 -2.22
CA ASN A 128 0.41 0.59 -3.11
C ASN A 128 -0.60 1.69 -3.45
N HIS A 129 -1.85 1.31 -3.75
CA HIS A 129 -2.90 2.26 -4.07
C HIS A 129 -3.35 3.05 -2.82
N PHE A 130 -3.43 2.41 -1.66
CA PHE A 130 -3.67 3.08 -0.38
C PHE A 130 -2.62 4.17 -0.15
N TYR A 131 -1.33 3.87 -0.23
CA TYR A 131 -0.30 4.87 0.03
C TYR A 131 -0.30 6.04 -0.94
N LYS A 132 -0.66 5.76 -2.20
CA LYS A 132 -0.77 6.80 -3.23
C LYS A 132 -1.95 7.75 -2.97
N HIS A 133 -3.08 7.26 -2.46
CA HIS A 133 -4.34 8.01 -2.45
C HIS A 133 -4.99 8.17 -1.06
N LYS A 134 -4.40 7.64 0.02
CA LYS A 134 -4.98 7.70 1.38
C LYS A 134 -5.29 9.11 1.84
N ASN A 135 -4.46 10.08 1.46
CA ASN A 135 -4.65 11.48 1.82
C ASN A 135 -5.82 12.11 1.05
N ASP A 136 -5.96 11.80 -0.24
CA ASP A 136 -7.04 12.30 -1.10
C ASP A 136 -8.42 11.98 -0.51
N VAL A 137 -8.57 10.75 0.01
CA VAL A 137 -9.83 10.24 0.56
C VAL A 137 -9.92 10.33 2.09
N GLY A 138 -8.90 10.88 2.77
CA GLY A 138 -8.87 11.05 4.22
C GLY A 138 -8.88 9.73 5.02
N CYS A 139 -8.18 8.70 4.54
CA CYS A 139 -8.02 7.41 5.21
C CYS A 139 -6.70 7.33 5.97
N ARG A 140 -6.74 6.86 7.22
CA ARG A 140 -5.54 6.64 8.04
C ARG A 140 -5.03 5.20 8.02
N ASP A 141 -5.93 4.25 7.76
CA ASP A 141 -5.64 2.81 7.73
C ASP A 141 -6.22 2.15 6.47
N VAL A 142 -5.67 0.97 6.15
CA VAL A 142 -5.95 0.22 4.93
C VAL A 142 -7.37 -0.37 4.93
N GLU A 143 -7.89 -0.80 6.08
CA GLU A 143 -9.24 -1.39 6.17
C GLU A 143 -10.32 -0.33 5.92
N SER A 144 -10.19 0.85 6.53
CA SER A 144 -11.07 2.00 6.29
C SER A 144 -11.07 2.41 4.82
N TYR A 145 -9.90 2.34 4.17
CA TYR A 145 -9.76 2.65 2.75
C TYR A 145 -10.50 1.65 1.85
N LEU A 146 -10.30 0.36 2.07
CA LEU A 146 -11.00 -0.71 1.34
C LEU A 146 -12.52 -0.66 1.59
N LYS A 147 -12.92 -0.38 2.84
CA LYS A 147 -14.32 -0.19 3.24
C LYS A 147 -14.97 0.92 2.45
N LYS A 148 -14.33 2.09 2.35
CA LYS A 148 -14.85 3.23 1.58
C LYS A 148 -15.00 2.91 0.10
N ALA A 149 -14.00 2.28 -0.52
CA ALA A 149 -14.11 1.85 -1.92
C ALA A 149 -15.33 0.94 -2.15
N ASN A 150 -15.55 -0.04 -1.26
CA ASN A 150 -16.73 -0.89 -1.29
C ASN A 150 -18.03 -0.11 -1.08
N SER A 151 -18.05 0.84 -0.14
CA SER A 151 -19.22 1.69 0.10
C SER A 151 -19.63 2.48 -1.14
N VAL A 152 -18.67 2.98 -1.92
CA VAL A 152 -18.97 3.70 -3.17
C VAL A 152 -19.63 2.78 -4.20
N ILE A 153 -19.12 1.55 -4.37
CA ILE A 153 -19.68 0.56 -5.31
C ILE A 153 -21.09 0.11 -4.88
N LEU A 154 -21.32 -0.04 -3.57
CA LEU A 154 -22.57 -0.56 -3.02
C LEU A 154 -23.64 0.52 -2.79
N ASP A 155 -23.26 1.79 -2.75
CA ASP A 155 -24.19 2.90 -2.54
C ASP A 155 -25.06 3.13 -3.78
N LYS A 156 -26.39 3.06 -3.59
CA LYS A 156 -27.38 3.32 -4.63
C LYS A 156 -27.33 4.76 -5.15
N LYS A 157 -26.75 5.69 -4.38
CA LYS A 157 -26.59 7.09 -4.78
C LYS A 157 -25.35 7.33 -5.64
N SER A 158 -24.44 6.36 -5.71
CA SER A 158 -23.28 6.43 -6.62
C SER A 158 -23.74 6.24 -8.05
N ILE A 159 -23.46 7.23 -8.89
CA ILE A 159 -23.66 7.10 -10.33
C ILE A 159 -22.57 6.19 -10.90
N HIS A 160 -22.87 5.46 -11.96
CA HIS A 160 -21.90 4.59 -12.59
C HIS A 160 -22.14 4.42 -14.09
N LYS A 161 -21.09 4.05 -14.82
CA LYS A 161 -21.13 3.66 -16.23
C LYS A 161 -20.06 2.65 -16.55
N THR A 162 -20.30 1.84 -17.58
CA THR A 162 -19.30 0.88 -18.10
C THR A 162 -18.52 1.55 -19.22
N ILE A 163 -17.19 1.48 -19.15
CA ILE A 163 -16.27 2.04 -20.16
C ILE A 163 -15.95 1.01 -21.25
N ALA A 164 -15.30 1.44 -22.34
CA ALA A 164 -15.02 0.61 -23.51
C ALA A 164 -14.28 -0.72 -23.18
N ASN A 165 -13.43 -0.71 -22.15
CA ASN A 165 -12.70 -1.89 -21.69
C ASN A 165 -13.57 -2.89 -20.88
N GLY A 166 -14.85 -2.60 -20.69
CA GLY A 166 -15.79 -3.41 -19.90
C GLY A 166 -15.72 -3.21 -18.39
N ASP A 167 -14.83 -2.35 -17.91
CA ASP A 167 -14.77 -1.96 -16.50
C ASP A 167 -15.92 -1.00 -16.17
N THR A 168 -16.35 -0.99 -14.91
CA THR A 168 -17.40 -0.10 -14.41
C THR A 168 -16.80 0.97 -13.52
N VAL A 169 -17.08 2.22 -13.85
CA VAL A 169 -16.67 3.39 -13.07
C VAL A 169 -17.82 3.81 -12.18
N TYR A 170 -17.58 3.94 -10.88
CA TYR A 170 -18.51 4.44 -9.88
C TYR A 170 -18.05 5.81 -9.37
N TYR A 171 -19.00 6.71 -9.15
CA TYR A 171 -18.73 8.05 -8.64
C TYR A 171 -19.78 8.52 -7.65
N ASN A 172 -19.34 9.02 -6.50
CA ASN A 172 -20.22 9.65 -5.51
C ASN A 172 -20.13 11.17 -5.64
N LYS A 173 -21.23 11.82 -6.08
CA LYS A 173 -21.25 13.27 -6.28
C LYS A 173 -21.02 14.10 -5.01
N LYS A 174 -21.33 13.55 -3.83
CA LYS A 174 -21.21 14.29 -2.56
C LYS A 174 -19.80 14.23 -2.00
N THR A 175 -19.15 13.06 -2.07
CA THR A 175 -17.82 12.86 -1.50
C THR A 175 -16.69 13.00 -2.52
N GLU A 176 -17.04 13.07 -3.81
CA GLU A 176 -16.12 13.06 -4.96
C GLU A 176 -15.31 11.77 -5.05
N ASP A 177 -15.73 10.73 -4.33
CA ASP A 177 -15.11 9.42 -4.39
C ASP A 177 -15.34 8.78 -5.76
N TYR A 178 -14.27 8.28 -6.34
CA TYR A 178 -14.21 7.70 -7.66
C TYR A 178 -13.57 6.30 -7.58
N VAL A 179 -14.28 5.29 -8.07
CA VAL A 179 -13.84 3.89 -8.03
C VAL A 179 -13.93 3.27 -9.42
N VAL A 180 -12.90 2.54 -9.83
CA VAL A 180 -12.91 1.72 -11.05
C VAL A 180 -12.96 0.26 -10.65
N LEU A 181 -14.03 -0.42 -11.02
CA LEU A 181 -14.23 -1.85 -10.82
C LEU A 181 -13.96 -2.59 -12.13
N ALA A 182 -12.99 -3.49 -12.12
CA ALA A 182 -12.68 -4.31 -13.28
C ALA A 182 -13.87 -5.21 -13.64
N ARG A 183 -14.02 -5.55 -14.93
CA ARG A 183 -15.02 -6.55 -15.37
C ARG A 183 -14.90 -7.88 -14.62
N ALA A 184 -13.68 -8.26 -14.25
CA ALA A 184 -13.38 -9.47 -13.49
C ALA A 184 -13.71 -9.39 -11.99
N GLY A 185 -14.26 -8.26 -11.50
CA GLY A 185 -14.78 -8.13 -10.14
C GLY A 185 -13.79 -7.65 -9.08
N TYR A 186 -12.62 -7.12 -9.49
CA TYR A 186 -11.65 -6.52 -8.57
C TYR A 186 -11.52 -5.00 -8.76
N ILE A 187 -11.22 -4.28 -7.69
CA ILE A 187 -11.00 -2.83 -7.70
C ILE A 187 -9.66 -2.54 -8.37
N ARG A 188 -9.66 -1.68 -9.40
CA ARG A 188 -8.42 -1.18 -10.02
C ARG A 188 -7.89 0.05 -9.32
N SER A 189 -8.78 0.97 -8.96
CA SER A 189 -8.42 2.23 -8.34
C SER A 189 -9.54 2.80 -7.48
N TYR A 190 -9.16 3.51 -6.42
CA TYR A 190 -10.05 4.31 -5.59
C TYR A 190 -9.37 5.63 -5.16
N TYR A 191 -9.92 6.77 -5.57
CA TYR A 191 -9.36 8.09 -5.22
C TYR A 191 -10.45 9.17 -5.34
N LYS A 192 -10.13 10.43 -5.02
CA LYS A 192 -11.02 11.55 -5.31
C LYS A 192 -10.81 12.07 -6.72
N ALA A 193 -11.88 12.28 -7.46
CA ALA A 193 -11.82 12.87 -8.79
C ALA A 193 -12.92 13.91 -8.99
N SER A 194 -12.73 14.85 -9.91
CA SER A 194 -13.80 15.79 -10.24
C SER A 194 -14.92 15.10 -11.03
N TYR A 195 -16.12 15.68 -10.99
CA TYR A 195 -17.23 15.18 -11.81
C TYR A 195 -16.91 15.22 -13.32
N ASN A 196 -16.16 16.25 -13.77
CA ASN A 196 -15.69 16.33 -15.15
C ASN A 196 -14.74 15.17 -15.52
N HIS A 197 -13.91 14.73 -14.60
CA HIS A 197 -13.08 13.53 -14.81
C HIS A 197 -13.96 12.29 -15.02
N TYR A 198 -15.00 12.10 -14.19
CA TYR A 198 -15.96 11.01 -14.37
C TYR A 198 -16.66 11.05 -15.74
N LEU A 199 -17.08 12.23 -16.20
CA LEU A 199 -17.79 12.38 -17.47
C LEU A 199 -16.93 11.99 -18.68
N LYS A 200 -15.61 12.23 -18.64
CA LYS A 200 -14.68 11.97 -19.75
C LYS A 200 -14.30 10.50 -19.98
N GLN A 201 -14.56 9.63 -18.99
CA GLN A 201 -14.26 8.19 -19.07
C GLN A 201 -15.17 7.45 -20.06
#